data_AF-A0A7R9LQN2-F1
#
_entry.id   AF-A0A7R9LQN2-F1
#
_cell.length_a   1.000
_cell.length_b   1.000
_cell.length_c   1.000
_cell.angle_alpha   90.00
_cell.angle_beta   90.00
_cell.angle_gamma   90.00
#
_symmetry.space_group_name_H-M   'P 1'
#
loop_
_entity.id
_entity.type
_entity.pdbx_description
1 polymer ?
#
loop_
_entity_poly.entity_id
_entity_poly.type
_entity_poly.pdbx_seq_one_letter_code
_entity_poly.pdbx_strand_id
1 'polypeptide(L)'
;MTGKNYMWIVTQSVLGGAADYAPGEFPPGMLGVHFNTTHQRLLDEIERAVTIFGHGLELFVNDAKNLNLSLSPNLSCNGSAETRWSRGDIFFKSVSIRVFPSLHVM
;
A
#
# COMPACT_ATOMS: atom_id res chain seq x y z
N MET A 1 -13.31 17.86 -21.09
CA MET A 1 -14.60 18.48 -20.71
C MET A 1 -14.38 19.33 -19.47
N THR A 2 -14.14 20.62 -19.62
CA THR A 2 -13.90 21.55 -18.50
C THR A 2 -14.89 22.72 -18.63
N GLY A 3 -15.43 23.24 -17.52
CA GLY A 3 -16.42 24.33 -17.55
C GLY A 3 -17.18 24.51 -16.23
N LYS A 4 -17.98 25.59 -16.11
CA LYS A 4 -18.64 26.01 -14.85
C LYS A 4 -19.61 24.98 -14.23
N ASN A 5 -20.05 24.01 -15.01
CA ASN A 5 -21.02 22.98 -14.58
C ASN A 5 -20.37 21.61 -14.32
N TYR A 6 -19.03 21.53 -14.34
CA TYR A 6 -18.29 20.29 -14.18
C TYR A 6 -17.23 20.42 -13.10
N MET A 7 -17.20 19.45 -12.19
CA MET A 7 -16.18 19.31 -11.16
C MET A 7 -15.35 18.07 -11.44
N TRP A 8 -14.04 18.19 -11.29
CA TRP A 8 -13.10 17.08 -11.44
C TRP A 8 -12.71 16.57 -10.07
N ILE A 9 -12.83 15.26 -9.86
CA ILE A 9 -12.32 14.59 -8.66
C ILE A 9 -11.15 13.73 -9.10
N VAL A 10 -9.98 13.95 -8.50
CA VAL A 10 -8.73 13.30 -8.90
C VAL A 10 -7.99 12.68 -7.73
N THR A 11 -7.16 11.68 -8.03
CA THR A 11 -6.31 10.96 -7.07
C THR A 11 -4.93 11.61 -6.95
N GLN A 12 -4.20 11.25 -5.87
CA GLN A 12 -2.81 11.64 -5.63
C GLN A 12 -1.88 11.43 -6.85
N SER A 13 -2.13 10.41 -7.68
CA SER A 13 -1.31 10.13 -8.88
C SER A 13 -1.38 11.24 -9.94
N VAL A 14 -2.44 12.05 -9.96
CA VAL A 14 -2.60 13.20 -10.85
C VAL A 14 -1.99 14.46 -10.21
N LEU A 15 -2.12 14.61 -8.90
CA LEU A 15 -1.60 15.76 -8.14
C LEU A 15 -0.08 15.72 -7.95
N GLY A 16 0.50 14.53 -7.90
CA GLY A 16 1.92 14.33 -7.62
C GLY A 16 2.26 14.54 -6.15
N GLY A 17 3.54 14.86 -5.88
CA GLY A 17 4.09 14.96 -4.53
C GLY A 17 3.89 16.31 -3.83
N ALA A 18 3.40 17.33 -4.52
CA ALA A 18 3.22 18.68 -3.97
C ALA A 18 1.72 19.04 -3.96
N ALA A 19 1.11 19.05 -2.78
CA ALA A 19 -0.26 19.54 -2.61
C ALA A 19 -0.38 21.06 -2.77
N ASP A 20 0.73 21.78 -2.53
CA ASP A 20 0.75 23.24 -2.49
C ASP A 20 0.91 23.88 -3.89
N TYR A 21 1.10 23.07 -4.92
CA TYR A 21 1.29 23.54 -6.29
C TYR A 21 0.31 22.85 -7.24
N ALA A 22 -0.62 23.64 -7.80
CA ALA A 22 -1.47 23.21 -8.89
C ALA A 22 -0.90 23.76 -10.22
N PRO A 23 -0.53 22.89 -11.18
CA PRO A 23 -0.22 23.31 -12.54
C PRO A 23 -1.34 24.17 -13.14
N GLY A 24 -0.98 25.20 -13.91
CA GLY A 24 -1.97 26.12 -14.52
C GLY A 24 -2.94 25.44 -15.51
N GLU A 25 -2.64 24.23 -15.94
CA GLU A 25 -3.53 23.39 -16.77
C GLU A 25 -4.68 22.77 -15.97
N PHE A 26 -4.60 22.79 -14.63
CA PHE A 26 -5.65 22.22 -13.79
C PHE A 26 -6.87 23.13 -13.80
N PRO A 27 -8.07 22.60 -14.13
CA PRO A 27 -9.27 23.40 -14.15
C PRO A 27 -9.62 23.90 -12.73
N PRO A 28 -10.13 25.14 -12.62
CA PRO A 28 -10.55 25.69 -11.32
C PRO A 28 -11.69 24.86 -10.73
N GLY A 29 -11.65 24.64 -9.41
CA GLY A 29 -12.63 23.83 -8.69
C GLY A 29 -12.39 22.32 -8.75
N MET A 30 -11.24 21.87 -9.28
CA MET A 30 -10.80 20.48 -9.14
C MET A 30 -10.60 20.12 -7.66
N LEU A 31 -11.13 18.97 -7.25
CA LEU A 31 -10.95 18.39 -5.92
C LEU A 31 -9.96 17.23 -6.00
N GLY A 32 -8.85 17.36 -5.29
CA GLY A 32 -7.82 16.33 -5.22
C GLY A 32 -7.80 15.62 -3.87
N VAL A 33 -7.71 14.29 -3.88
CA VAL A 33 -7.40 13.52 -2.66
C VAL A 33 -5.88 13.43 -2.52
N HIS A 34 -5.33 14.10 -1.52
CA HIS A 34 -3.90 14.11 -1.22
C HIS A 34 -3.56 13.34 0.06
N PHE A 35 -2.51 12.53 -0.02
CA PHE A 35 -1.89 11.90 1.15
C PHE A 35 -0.64 12.67 1.53
N ASN A 36 -0.47 12.95 2.83
CA ASN A 36 0.69 13.65 3.32
C ASN A 36 1.96 12.80 3.08
N THR A 37 2.79 13.23 2.12
CA THR A 37 4.05 12.58 1.74
C THR A 37 5.27 13.34 2.26
N THR A 38 5.14 14.09 3.36
CA THR A 38 6.29 14.73 4.01
C THR A 38 7.31 13.68 4.49
N HIS A 39 8.57 14.08 4.62
CA HIS A 39 9.64 13.18 5.07
C HIS A 39 9.32 12.54 6.43
N GLN A 40 8.75 13.29 7.37
CA GLN A 40 8.35 12.75 8.67
C GLN A 40 7.27 11.67 8.52
N ARG A 41 6.24 11.92 7.71
CA ARG A 41 5.20 10.91 7.46
C ARG A 41 5.73 9.68 6.77
N LEU A 42 6.71 9.83 5.87
CA LEU A 42 7.39 8.68 5.27
C LEU A 42 8.06 7.80 6.33
N LEU A 43 8.76 8.39 7.30
CA LEU A 43 9.38 7.65 8.40
C LEU A 43 8.34 6.94 9.27
N ASP A 44 7.27 7.64 9.65
CA ASP A 44 6.15 7.07 10.41
C ASP A 44 5.54 5.85 9.69
N GLU A 45 5.33 5.95 8.36
CA GLU A 45 4.75 4.86 7.57
C GLU A 45 5.72 3.69 7.36
N ILE A 46 7.04 3.93 7.31
CA ILE A 46 8.05 2.85 7.29
C ILE A 46 7.99 2.06 8.61
N GLU A 47 7.98 2.74 9.75
CA GLU A 47 7.86 2.10 11.07
C GLU A 47 6.60 1.24 11.12
N ARG A 48 5.46 1.83 10.74
CA ARG A 48 4.17 1.14 10.69
C ARG A 48 4.19 -0.09 9.79
N ALA A 49 4.80 0.01 8.60
CA ALA A 49 4.93 -1.11 7.67
C ALA A 49 5.73 -2.27 8.26
N VAL A 50 6.83 -1.97 8.96
CA VAL A 50 7.66 -2.98 9.66
C VAL A 50 6.87 -3.64 10.78
N THR A 51 6.12 -2.88 11.58
CA THR A 51 5.25 -3.42 12.64
C THR A 51 4.18 -4.35 12.07
N ILE A 52 3.50 -3.93 11.00
CA ILE A 52 2.48 -4.75 10.30
C ILE A 52 3.12 -6.04 9.77
N PHE A 53 4.31 -5.95 9.18
CA PHE A 53 5.04 -7.12 8.68
C PHE A 53 5.39 -8.10 9.81
N GLY A 54 5.89 -7.59 10.94
CA GLY A 54 6.21 -8.38 12.14
C GLY A 54 4.99 -9.12 12.69
N HIS A 55 3.84 -8.44 12.83
CA HIS A 55 2.59 -9.10 13.21
C HIS A 55 2.10 -10.11 12.17
N GLY A 56 2.31 -9.85 10.88
CA GLY A 56 2.02 -10.81 9.82
C GLY A 56 2.82 -12.10 9.98
N LEU A 57 4.10 -12.01 10.35
CA LEU A 57 4.96 -13.16 10.64
C LEU A 57 4.49 -13.93 11.88
N GLU A 58 4.15 -13.23 12.96
CA GLU A 58 3.61 -13.82 14.17
C GLU A 58 2.33 -14.62 13.88
N LEU A 59 1.38 -14.02 13.16
CA LEU A 59 0.15 -14.69 12.75
C LEU A 59 0.41 -15.88 11.82
N PHE A 60 1.37 -15.79 10.92
CA PHE A 60 1.73 -16.87 10.02
C PHE A 60 2.31 -18.08 10.77
N VAL A 61 3.27 -17.86 11.67
CA VAL A 61 3.95 -18.92 12.43
C VAL A 61 3.00 -19.60 13.43
N ASN A 62 2.07 -18.84 14.00
CA ASN A 62 1.10 -19.37 14.97
C ASN A 62 -0.07 -20.14 14.31
N ASP A 63 -0.24 -20.09 12.99
CA ASP A 63 -1.27 -20.87 12.30
C ASP A 63 -0.77 -22.30 12.03
N ALA A 64 -1.44 -23.28 12.62
CA ALA A 64 -1.13 -24.70 12.45
C ALA A 64 -1.13 -25.16 10.98
N LYS A 65 -1.85 -24.48 10.10
CA LYS A 65 -1.87 -24.77 8.65
C LYS A 65 -0.54 -24.47 7.96
N ASN A 66 0.35 -23.69 8.59
CA ASN A 66 1.62 -23.23 8.03
C ASN A 66 2.85 -23.94 8.61
N LEU A 67 2.69 -24.94 9.49
CA LEU A 67 3.79 -25.57 10.27
C LEU A 67 4.98 -26.11 9.46
N ASN A 68 4.83 -26.35 8.15
CA ASN A 68 5.90 -26.85 7.27
C ASN A 68 6.17 -25.93 6.06
N LEU A 69 5.71 -24.69 6.12
CA LEU A 69 5.91 -23.71 5.05
C LEU A 69 7.04 -22.75 5.42
N SER A 70 8.06 -22.66 4.57
CA SER A 70 9.11 -21.63 4.70
C SER A 70 8.72 -20.37 3.93
N LEU A 71 8.95 -19.21 4.53
CA LEU A 71 8.75 -17.91 3.90
C LEU A 71 9.96 -17.42 3.09
N SER A 72 11.08 -18.16 3.04
CA SER A 72 12.26 -17.73 2.27
C SER A 72 11.96 -17.77 0.77
N PRO A 73 11.96 -16.62 0.06
CA PRO A 73 11.78 -16.60 -1.38
C PRO A 73 13.11 -16.92 -2.09
N ASN A 74 13.03 -17.55 -3.27
CA ASN A 74 14.19 -17.67 -4.18
C ASN A 74 13.95 -16.78 -5.42
N LEU A 75 13.84 -15.47 -5.20
CA LEU A 75 13.56 -14.50 -6.25
C LEU A 75 14.83 -14.14 -7.05
N SER A 76 14.72 -14.07 -8.37
CA SER A 76 15.80 -13.60 -9.25
C SER A 76 15.27 -12.71 -10.37
N CYS A 77 15.95 -11.57 -10.58
CA CYS A 77 15.65 -10.67 -11.70
C CYS A 77 16.26 -11.14 -13.03
N ASN A 78 17.19 -12.10 -13.00
CA ASN A 78 17.92 -12.59 -14.17
C ASN A 78 17.32 -13.86 -14.78
N GLY A 79 16.16 -14.31 -14.30
CA GLY A 79 15.45 -15.49 -14.80
C GLY A 79 16.01 -16.84 -14.33
N SER A 80 17.02 -16.84 -13.45
CA SER A 80 17.63 -18.06 -12.89
C SER A 80 16.84 -18.69 -11.73
N ALA A 81 15.81 -18.00 -11.23
CA ALA A 81 15.00 -18.42 -10.10
C ALA A 81 13.54 -17.92 -10.23
N GLU A 82 12.79 -17.89 -9.13
CA GLU A 82 11.39 -17.45 -9.15
C GLU A 82 11.27 -15.98 -9.59
N THR A 83 10.33 -15.68 -10.48
CA THR A 83 9.97 -14.31 -10.89
C THR A 83 8.91 -13.70 -9.97
N ARG A 84 8.21 -14.53 -9.20
CA ARG A 84 7.19 -14.16 -8.21
C ARG A 84 7.34 -15.05 -6.99
N TRP A 85 7.18 -14.48 -5.81
CA TRP A 85 7.23 -15.24 -4.56
C TRP A 85 6.02 -16.17 -4.45
N SER A 86 6.22 -17.46 -4.70
CA SER A 86 5.15 -18.47 -4.77
C SER A 86 4.34 -18.59 -3.48
N ARG A 87 4.97 -18.39 -2.32
CA ARG A 87 4.31 -18.42 -0.99
C ARG A 87 3.88 -17.04 -0.48
N GLY A 88 4.15 -15.98 -1.23
CA GLY A 88 3.78 -14.62 -0.88
C GLY A 88 2.27 -14.44 -0.71
N ASP A 89 1.44 -15.16 -1.48
CA ASP A 89 -0.01 -15.10 -1.38
C ASP A 89 -0.56 -15.65 -0.05
N ILE A 90 0.11 -16.64 0.52
CA ILE A 90 -0.27 -17.21 1.83
C ILE A 90 0.10 -16.22 2.93
N PHE A 91 1.31 -15.66 2.86
CA PHE A 91 1.76 -14.65 3.82
C PHE A 91 0.94 -13.35 3.75
N PHE A 92 0.53 -12.93 2.55
CA PHE A 92 -0.29 -11.74 2.33
C PHE A 92 -1.62 -11.81 3.10
N LYS A 93 -2.20 -13.00 3.27
CA LYS A 93 -3.41 -13.19 4.08
C LYS A 93 -3.16 -12.81 5.54
N SER A 94 -2.04 -13.24 6.12
CA SER A 94 -1.67 -12.92 7.51
C SER A 94 -1.45 -11.42 7.71
N VAL A 95 -0.82 -10.76 6.75
CA VAL A 95 -0.60 -9.30 6.78
C VAL A 95 -1.92 -8.53 6.66
N SER A 96 -2.81 -8.95 5.76
CA SER A 96 -4.05 -8.22 5.43
C SER A 96 -5.03 -8.10 6.60
N ILE A 97 -5.01 -9.08 7.53
CA ILE A 97 -5.89 -9.09 8.72
C ILE A 97 -5.65 -7.85 9.61
N ARG A 98 -4.41 -7.38 9.73
CA ARG A 98 -4.05 -6.25 10.60
C ARG A 98 -3.99 -4.89 9.88
N VAL A 99 -3.96 -4.88 8.56
CA VAL A 99 -4.05 -3.63 7.76
C VAL A 99 -5.47 -3.07 7.78
N PHE A 100 -6.49 -3.95 7.86
CA PHE A 100 -7.90 -3.56 7.92
C PHE A 100 -8.61 -4.06 9.21
N PRO A 101 -8.24 -3.58 10.41
CA PRO A 101 -8.92 -3.98 11.64
C PRO A 101 -10.40 -3.54 11.68
N SER A 102 -10.81 -2.56 10.87
CA SER A 102 -12.16 -1.97 10.90
C SER A 102 -13.21 -2.65 10.02
N LEU A 103 -12.91 -3.75 9.34
CA LEU A 103 -13.91 -4.49 8.54
C LEU A 103 -14.55 -5.68 9.29
N HIS A 104 -14.22 -5.88 10.57
CA HIS A 104 -14.90 -6.86 11.45
C HIS A 104 -15.90 -6.22 12.43
N VAL A 105 -16.21 -4.93 12.25
CA VAL A 105 -17.29 -4.24 12.98
C VAL A 105 -18.19 -3.49 11.99
N MET A 106 -18.95 -4.25 11.21
CA MET A 106 -20.22 -3.83 10.62
C MET A 106 -21.11 -5.06 10.42
#